data_AF-A0A6L9XVI3-F1
#
_entry.id   AF-A0A6L9XVI3-F1
#
_cell.length_a   1.000
_cell.length_b   1.000
_cell.length_c   1.000
_cell.angle_alpha   90.00
_cell.angle_beta   90.00
_cell.angle_gamma   90.00
#
_symmetry.space_group_name_H-M   'P 1'
#
loop_
_entity.id
_entity.type
_entity.pdbx_description
1 polymer ?
#
loop_
_entity_poly.entity_id
_entity_poly.type
_entity_poly.pdbx_seq_one_letter_code
_entity_poly.pdbx_strand_id
1 'polypeptide(L)'
;MYQVHNPTHDSAQLLVRRLERDLRWAKDRRRQHEREIEEARRLLEAKPLALAGKTPQVSLVALLVIAGGYWAAVGARVPAGWMTIVQWLAVALLLGVLAGALASLLRARARRAAARTVLATHAARLAHTQYHLNQAVHAYVDAHVEARNARPLRLVSSRRA
;
A
#
# COMPACT_ATOMS: atom_id res chain seq x y z
N MET A 1 -19.10 -10.98 -53.69
CA MET A 1 -19.65 -10.45 -52.41
C MET A 1 -18.87 -9.18 -52.11
N TYR A 2 -19.37 -8.00 -52.50
CA TYR A 2 -18.69 -6.73 -52.19
C TYR A 2 -19.18 -6.27 -50.82
N GLN A 3 -18.31 -6.32 -49.80
CA GLN A 3 -18.55 -5.59 -48.57
C GLN A 3 -18.33 -4.11 -48.89
N VAL A 4 -19.37 -3.29 -48.74
CA VAL A 4 -19.25 -1.84 -48.81
C VAL A 4 -18.37 -1.43 -47.63
N HIS A 5 -17.14 -1.04 -47.91
CA HIS A 5 -16.19 -0.57 -46.92
C HIS A 5 -16.69 0.77 -46.35
N ASN A 6 -17.02 0.77 -45.06
CA ASN A 6 -17.46 1.98 -44.38
C ASN A 6 -16.32 2.47 -43.47
N PRO A 7 -15.58 3.53 -43.84
CA PRO A 7 -14.46 4.03 -43.05
C PRO A 7 -14.88 4.51 -41.65
N THR A 8 -16.16 4.87 -41.46
CA THR A 8 -16.71 5.23 -40.15
C THR A 8 -16.89 4.02 -39.22
N HIS A 9 -17.08 2.82 -39.78
CA HIS A 9 -17.15 1.59 -38.99
C HIS A 9 -15.78 1.21 -38.43
N ASP A 10 -14.73 1.35 -39.25
CA ASP A 10 -13.37 0.98 -38.87
C ASP A 10 -12.78 1.96 -37.85
N SER A 11 -13.04 3.27 -37.99
CA SER A 11 -12.63 4.27 -36.99
C SER A 11 -13.34 4.06 -35.65
N ALA A 12 -14.64 3.73 -35.67
CA ALA A 12 -15.40 3.40 -34.46
C ALA A 12 -14.89 2.11 -33.78
N GLN A 13 -14.53 1.08 -34.55
CA GLN A 13 -13.90 -0.14 -34.02
C GLN A 13 -12.55 0.12 -33.36
N LEU A 14 -11.71 0.97 -33.97
CA LEU A 14 -10.41 1.35 -33.41
C LEU A 14 -10.56 2.13 -32.10
N LEU A 15 -11.56 3.02 -32.01
CA LEU A 15 -11.89 3.75 -30.79
C LEU A 15 -12.31 2.80 -29.66
N VAL A 16 -13.21 1.86 -29.95
CA VAL A 16 -13.66 0.84 -28.99
C VAL A 16 -12.49 0.02 -28.45
N ARG A 17 -11.57 -0.44 -29.31
CA ARG A 17 -10.37 -1.20 -28.89
C ARG A 17 -9.40 -0.39 -28.04
N ARG A 18 -9.34 0.93 -28.23
CA ARG A 18 -8.53 1.82 -27.39
C ARG A 18 -9.17 1.95 -26.01
N LEU A 19 -10.45 2.29 -25.95
CA LEU A 19 -11.19 2.43 -24.69
C LEU A 19 -11.23 1.11 -23.89
N GLU A 20 -11.31 -0.04 -24.56
CA GLU A 20 -11.26 -1.35 -23.90
C GLU A 20 -9.87 -1.64 -23.28
N ARG A 21 -8.78 -1.18 -23.90
CA ARG A 21 -7.44 -1.27 -23.31
C ARG A 21 -7.30 -0.34 -22.11
N ASP A 22 -7.81 0.88 -22.23
CA ASP A 22 -7.75 1.89 -21.16
C ASP A 22 -8.56 1.43 -19.94
N LEU A 23 -9.76 0.85 -20.14
CA LEU A 23 -10.57 0.26 -19.08
C LEU A 23 -9.89 -0.95 -18.42
N ARG A 24 -9.21 -1.80 -19.21
CA ARG A 24 -8.42 -2.92 -18.66
C ARG A 24 -7.28 -2.41 -17.79
N TRP A 25 -6.52 -1.44 -18.28
CA TRP A 25 -5.45 -0.81 -17.52
C TRP A 25 -5.97 -0.16 -16.21
N ALA A 26 -7.10 0.54 -16.29
CA ALA A 26 -7.73 1.15 -15.12
C ALA A 26 -8.16 0.09 -14.09
N LYS A 27 -8.70 -1.04 -14.54
CA LYS A 27 -9.08 -2.18 -13.69
C LYS A 27 -7.87 -2.81 -13.00
N ASP A 28 -6.77 -2.99 -13.73
CA ASP A 28 -5.55 -3.56 -13.17
C ASP A 28 -4.90 -2.62 -12.14
N ARG A 29 -4.86 -1.32 -12.45
CA ARG A 29 -4.44 -0.27 -11.50
C ARG A 29 -5.29 -0.27 -10.25
N ARG A 30 -6.62 -0.42 -10.37
CA ARG A 30 -7.52 -0.51 -9.22
C ARG A 30 -7.18 -1.72 -8.33
N ARG A 31 -6.94 -2.88 -8.92
CA ARG A 31 -6.54 -4.09 -8.17
C ARG A 31 -5.22 -3.92 -7.44
N GLN A 32 -4.27 -3.22 -8.05
CA GLN A 32 -3.00 -2.89 -7.41
C GLN A 32 -3.22 -1.97 -6.20
N HIS A 33 -4.02 -0.91 -6.36
CA HIS A 33 -4.39 0.00 -5.26
C HIS A 33 -5.14 -0.73 -4.12
N GLU A 34 -6.05 -1.64 -4.44
CA GLU A 34 -6.75 -2.46 -3.42
C GLU A 34 -5.77 -3.29 -2.59
N ARG A 35 -4.72 -3.86 -3.21
CA ARG A 35 -3.65 -4.58 -2.49
C ARG A 35 -2.85 -3.65 -1.59
N GLU A 36 -2.45 -2.48 -2.08
CA GLU A 36 -1.69 -1.48 -1.29
C GLU A 36 -2.50 -1.01 -0.07
N ILE A 37 -3.82 -0.85 -0.21
CA ILE A 37 -4.73 -0.50 0.89
C ILE A 37 -4.85 -1.65 1.89
N GLU A 38 -4.97 -2.88 1.41
CA GLU A 38 -5.05 -4.04 2.28
C GLU A 38 -3.75 -4.24 3.06
N GLU A 39 -2.60 -4.02 2.43
CA GLU A 39 -1.29 -3.99 3.10
C GLU A 39 -1.23 -2.88 4.16
N ALA A 40 -1.65 -1.65 3.83
CA ALA A 40 -1.70 -0.54 4.78
C ALA A 40 -2.63 -0.83 5.97
N ARG A 41 -3.77 -1.49 5.72
CA ARG A 41 -4.71 -1.90 6.76
C ARG A 41 -4.14 -3.00 7.65
N ARG A 42 -3.51 -4.02 7.06
CA ARG A 42 -2.78 -5.07 7.81
C ARG A 42 -1.68 -4.48 8.70
N LEU A 43 -0.97 -3.45 8.23
CA LEU A 43 0.03 -2.74 9.04
C LEU A 43 -0.57 -1.99 10.25
N LEU A 44 -1.81 -1.52 10.14
CA LEU A 44 -2.53 -0.86 11.24
C LEU A 44 -3.11 -1.86 12.23
N GLU A 45 -3.63 -2.99 11.74
CA GLU A 45 -4.20 -4.09 12.54
C GLU A 45 -3.11 -4.91 13.26
N ALA A 46 -1.88 -4.93 12.72
CA ALA A 46 -0.75 -5.58 13.37
C ALA A 46 -0.45 -4.95 14.74
N LYS A 47 -0.32 -5.83 15.75
CA LYS A 47 -0.01 -5.45 17.14
C LYS A 47 1.26 -4.57 17.17
N PRO A 48 1.31 -3.53 18.01
CA PRO A 48 2.46 -2.62 18.08
C PRO A 48 3.78 -3.35 18.38
N LEU A 49 3.71 -4.44 19.15
CA LEU A 49 4.83 -5.33 19.43
C LEU A 49 5.32 -6.12 18.20
N ALA A 50 4.43 -6.51 17.29
CA ALA A 50 4.80 -7.19 16.06
C ALA A 50 5.51 -6.24 15.08
N LEU A 51 5.14 -4.95 15.07
CA LEU A 51 5.86 -3.93 14.28
C LEU A 51 7.25 -3.61 14.84
N ALA A 52 7.43 -3.71 16.17
CA ALA A 52 8.71 -3.48 16.82
C ALA A 52 9.68 -4.68 16.65
N GLY A 53 9.21 -5.82 16.18
CA GLY A 53 10.03 -7.00 15.89
C GLY A 53 10.76 -7.53 17.13
N LYS A 54 12.05 -7.82 17.00
CA LYS A 54 12.90 -8.33 18.09
C LYS A 54 13.36 -7.23 19.06
N THR A 55 13.17 -5.96 18.75
CA THR A 55 13.65 -4.84 19.56
C THR A 55 13.19 -4.88 21.02
N PRO A 56 11.90 -5.12 21.35
CA PRO A 56 11.47 -5.24 22.76
C PRO A 56 12.12 -6.42 23.48
N GLN A 57 12.36 -7.54 22.78
CA GLN A 57 13.03 -8.71 23.36
C GLN A 57 14.50 -8.41 23.65
N VAL A 58 15.21 -7.77 22.71
CA VAL A 58 16.61 -7.38 22.87
C VAL A 58 16.77 -6.35 23.99
N SER A 59 15.88 -5.34 24.06
CA SER A 59 15.88 -4.38 25.16
C SER A 59 15.64 -5.05 26.51
N LEU A 60 14.70 -6.01 26.60
CA LEU A 60 14.45 -6.75 27.84
C LEU A 60 15.67 -7.58 28.28
N VAL A 61 16.28 -8.32 27.35
CA VAL A 61 17.48 -9.11 27.64
C VAL A 61 18.64 -8.21 28.06
N ALA A 62 18.85 -7.09 27.37
CA ALA A 62 19.89 -6.13 27.73
C ALA A 62 19.67 -5.58 29.15
N LEU A 63 18.43 -5.24 29.52
CA LEU A 63 18.10 -4.79 30.88
C LEU A 63 18.41 -5.86 31.93
N LEU A 64 18.06 -7.13 31.65
CA LEU A 64 18.35 -8.25 32.55
C LEU A 64 19.86 -8.47 32.72
N VAL A 65 20.64 -8.35 31.63
CA VAL A 65 22.10 -8.47 31.69
C VAL A 65 22.72 -7.32 32.49
N ILE A 66 22.26 -6.08 32.29
CA ILE A 66 22.74 -4.92 33.05
C ILE A 66 22.41 -5.09 34.55
N ALA A 67 21.16 -5.48 34.87
CA ALA A 67 20.73 -5.70 36.24
C ALA A 67 21.49 -6.85 36.92
N GLY A 68 21.67 -7.97 36.21
CA GLY A 68 22.44 -9.12 36.70
C GLY A 68 23.92 -8.78 36.92
N GLY A 69 24.54 -8.06 35.99
CA GLY A 69 25.92 -7.59 36.13
C GLY A 69 26.11 -6.64 37.31
N TYR A 70 25.17 -5.72 37.52
CA TYR A 70 25.19 -4.82 38.68
C TYR A 70 25.06 -5.60 40.00
N TRP A 71 24.09 -6.51 40.11
CA TRP A 71 23.91 -7.33 41.31
C TRP A 71 25.09 -8.26 41.59
N ALA A 72 25.72 -8.81 40.55
CA ALA A 72 26.94 -9.60 40.70
C ALA A 72 28.10 -8.74 41.25
N ALA A 73 28.25 -7.50 40.79
CA ALA A 73 29.25 -6.58 41.33
C ALA A 73 28.99 -6.22 42.80
N VAL A 74 27.73 -6.01 43.18
CA VAL A 74 27.32 -5.83 44.59
C VAL A 74 27.69 -7.07 45.41
N GLY A 75 27.33 -8.27 44.95
CA GLY A 75 27.58 -9.53 45.65
C GLY A 75 29.08 -9.86 45.79
N ALA A 76 29.89 -9.48 44.81
CA ALA A 76 31.34 -9.63 44.84
C ALA A 76 32.06 -8.62 45.75
N ARG A 77 31.33 -7.70 46.41
CA ARG A 77 31.88 -6.66 47.30
C ARG A 77 33.00 -5.86 46.63
N VAL A 78 32.76 -5.47 45.38
CA VAL A 78 33.69 -4.64 44.59
C VAL A 78 34.06 -3.38 45.40
N PRO A 79 35.35 -2.99 45.46
CA PRO A 79 35.79 -1.81 46.19
C PRO A 79 35.04 -0.54 45.78
N ALA A 80 34.80 0.37 46.72
CA ALA A 80 33.95 1.54 46.52
C ALA A 80 34.34 2.40 45.31
N GLY A 81 35.64 2.61 45.06
CA GLY A 81 36.12 3.39 43.91
C GLY A 81 35.84 2.72 42.54
N TRP A 82 35.78 1.39 42.50
CA TRP A 82 35.39 0.64 41.30
C TRP A 82 33.86 0.57 41.16
N MET A 83 33.13 0.59 42.28
CA MET A 83 31.68 0.55 42.28
C MET A 83 31.04 1.79 41.63
N THR A 84 31.65 2.97 41.79
CA THR A 84 31.24 4.20 41.08
C THR A 84 31.36 4.06 39.57
N ILE A 85 32.43 3.41 39.08
CA ILE A 85 32.62 3.16 37.64
C ILE A 85 31.53 2.21 37.13
N VAL A 86 31.25 1.14 37.88
CA VAL A 86 30.17 0.18 37.56
C VAL A 86 28.80 0.86 37.51
N GLN A 87 28.51 1.78 38.43
CA GLN A 87 27.27 2.55 38.44
C GLN A 87 27.13 3.44 37.20
N TRP A 88 28.17 4.21 36.85
CA TRP A 88 28.14 5.07 35.67
C TRP A 88 28.01 4.26 34.37
N LEU A 89 28.69 3.11 34.28
CA LEU A 89 28.53 2.20 33.15
C LEU A 89 27.10 1.65 33.06
N ALA A 90 26.51 1.23 34.17
CA ALA A 90 25.13 0.75 34.19
C ALA A 90 24.13 1.84 33.76
N VAL A 91 24.32 3.08 34.22
CA VAL A 91 23.50 4.24 33.82
C VAL A 91 23.64 4.52 32.32
N ALA A 92 24.87 4.55 31.80
CA ALA A 92 25.11 4.79 30.37
C ALA A 92 24.45 3.71 29.49
N LEU A 93 24.57 2.44 29.89
CA LEU A 93 23.93 1.32 29.18
C LEU A 93 22.40 1.40 29.24
N LEU A 94 21.83 1.74 30.41
CA LEU A 94 20.38 1.95 30.57
C LEU A 94 19.86 3.05 29.64
N LEU A 95 20.55 4.18 29.59
CA LEU A 95 20.19 5.29 28.70
C LEU A 95 20.26 4.88 27.22
N GLY A 96 21.28 4.12 26.83
CA GLY A 96 21.40 3.57 25.47
C GLY A 96 20.23 2.65 25.10
N VAL A 97 19.83 1.73 25.99
CA VAL A 97 18.69 0.84 25.79
C VAL A 97 17.38 1.62 25.67
N LEU A 98 17.18 2.62 26.53
CA LEU A 98 15.99 3.49 26.50
C LEU A 98 15.91 4.32 25.22
N ALA A 99 17.03 4.92 24.79
CA ALA A 99 17.09 5.67 23.54
C ALA A 99 16.79 4.79 22.32
N GLY A 100 17.34 3.57 22.28
CA GLY A 100 17.05 2.60 21.23
C GLY A 100 15.58 2.17 21.21
N ALA A 101 15.01 1.89 22.38
CA ALA A 101 13.59 1.57 22.53
C ALA A 101 12.71 2.73 22.03
N LEU A 102 13.01 3.96 22.44
CA LEU A 102 12.30 5.16 21.99
C LEU A 102 12.37 5.34 20.47
N ALA A 103 13.55 5.20 19.87
CA ALA A 103 13.74 5.31 18.42
C ALA A 103 12.91 4.27 17.65
N SER A 104 12.85 3.03 18.15
CA SER A 104 12.03 1.98 17.55
C SER A 104 10.53 2.28 17.62
N LEU A 105 10.06 2.81 18.75
CA LEU A 105 8.67 3.24 18.94
C LEU A 105 8.31 4.41 18.02
N LEU A 106 9.21 5.37 17.86
CA LEU A 106 9.03 6.50 16.93
C LEU A 106 8.92 6.03 15.48
N ARG A 107 9.77 5.09 15.05
CA ARG A 107 9.66 4.47 13.71
C ARG A 107 8.34 3.75 13.51
N ALA A 108 7.89 2.98 14.51
CA ALA A 108 6.59 2.30 14.44
C ALA A 108 5.42 3.31 14.37
N ARG A 109 5.49 4.41 15.13
CA ARG A 109 4.51 5.51 15.06
C ARG A 109 4.51 6.20 13.71
N ALA A 110 5.68 6.51 13.15
CA ALA A 110 5.79 7.15 11.84
C ALA A 110 5.19 6.28 10.72
N ARG A 111 5.45 4.97 10.73
CA ARG A 111 4.83 4.02 9.78
C ARG A 111 3.31 3.99 9.88
N ARG A 112 2.76 4.02 11.09
CA ARG A 112 1.30 4.09 11.29
C ARG A 112 0.71 5.44 10.87
N ALA A 113 1.43 6.54 11.08
CA ALA A 113 1.02 7.86 10.60
C ALA A 113 0.96 7.89 9.07
N ALA A 114 1.98 7.36 8.39
CA ALA A 114 2.01 7.23 6.94
C ALA A 114 0.87 6.34 6.40
N ALA A 115 0.59 5.21 7.04
CA ALA A 115 -0.55 4.37 6.66
C ALA A 115 -1.90 5.11 6.79
N ARG A 116 -2.07 5.93 7.83
CA ARG A 116 -3.28 6.76 8.00
C ARG A 116 -3.42 7.83 6.93
N THR A 117 -2.33 8.51 6.54
CA THR A 117 -2.39 9.54 5.49
C THR A 117 -2.70 8.93 4.12
N VAL A 118 -2.21 7.73 3.83
CA VAL A 118 -2.58 6.98 2.63
C VAL A 118 -4.08 6.67 2.61
N LEU A 119 -4.65 6.21 3.72
CA LEU A 119 -6.09 5.93 3.80
C LEU A 119 -6.95 7.20 3.70
N ALA A 120 -6.53 8.29 4.34
CA ALA A 120 -7.25 9.57 4.30
C ALA A 120 -7.25 10.20 2.89
N THR A 121 -6.11 10.18 2.21
CA THR A 121 -6.00 10.67 0.84
C THR A 121 -6.74 9.78 -0.15
N HIS A 122 -6.78 8.47 0.10
CA HIS A 122 -7.56 7.53 -0.70
C HIS A 122 -9.06 7.81 -0.64
N ALA A 123 -9.63 8.05 0.55
CA ALA A 123 -11.05 8.37 0.71
C ALA A 123 -11.46 9.61 -0.11
N ALA A 124 -10.61 10.65 -0.11
CA ALA A 124 -10.82 11.86 -0.90
C ALA A 124 -10.70 11.62 -2.42
N ARG A 125 -9.74 10.79 -2.85
CA ARG A 125 -9.54 10.47 -4.27
C ARG A 125 -10.62 9.55 -4.83
N LEU A 126 -11.18 8.64 -4.02
CA LEU A 126 -12.19 7.69 -4.48
C LEU A 126 -13.45 8.38 -5.01
N ALA A 127 -13.92 9.43 -4.33
CA ALA A 127 -15.07 10.21 -4.78
C ALA A 127 -14.80 10.89 -6.14
N HIS A 128 -13.59 11.43 -6.33
CA HIS A 128 -13.22 12.10 -7.57
C HIS A 128 -12.99 11.11 -8.73
N THR A 129 -12.34 9.97 -8.48
CA THR A 129 -12.06 8.97 -9.52
C THR A 129 -13.31 8.20 -9.92
N GLN A 130 -14.28 8.00 -9.02
CA GLN A 130 -15.58 7.38 -9.34
C GLN A 130 -16.34 8.17 -10.43
N TYR A 131 -16.31 9.50 -10.38
CA TYR A 131 -16.93 10.35 -11.40
C TYR A 131 -16.32 10.09 -12.79
N HIS A 132 -15.00 10.15 -12.91
CA HIS A 132 -14.29 9.92 -14.17
C HIS A 132 -14.43 8.49 -14.69
N LEU A 133 -14.49 7.50 -13.79
CA LEU A 133 -14.74 6.10 -14.14
C LEU A 133 -16.15 5.92 -14.71
N ASN A 134 -17.16 6.55 -14.09
CA ASN A 134 -18.53 6.49 -14.60
C ASN A 134 -18.63 7.15 -15.98
N GLN A 135 -18.01 8.32 -16.15
CA GLN A 135 -17.95 9.02 -17.42
C GLN A 135 -17.24 8.19 -18.51
N ALA A 136 -16.12 7.54 -18.18
CA ALA A 136 -15.39 6.69 -19.13
C ALA A 136 -16.16 5.44 -19.55
N VAL A 137 -16.94 4.84 -18.63
CA VAL A 137 -17.82 3.71 -18.95
C VAL A 137 -18.95 4.15 -19.88
N HIS A 138 -19.59 5.29 -19.61
CA HIS A 138 -20.60 5.84 -20.50
C HIS A 138 -20.04 6.11 -21.90
N ALA A 139 -18.87 6.75 -22.00
CA ALA A 139 -18.20 6.99 -23.28
C ALA A 139 -17.86 5.68 -24.04
N TYR A 140 -17.48 4.62 -23.32
CA TYR A 140 -17.26 3.30 -23.92
C TYR A 140 -18.55 2.68 -24.48
N VAL A 141 -19.64 2.72 -23.70
CA VAL A 141 -20.95 2.21 -24.11
C VAL A 141 -21.45 2.96 -25.34
N ASP A 142 -21.37 4.29 -25.33
CA ASP A 142 -21.79 5.14 -26.45
C ASP A 142 -21.00 4.82 -27.72
N ALA A 143 -19.66 4.72 -27.62
CA ALA A 143 -18.81 4.32 -28.74
C ALA A 143 -19.13 2.91 -29.26
N HIS A 144 -19.51 1.97 -28.38
CA HIS A 144 -19.88 0.62 -28.78
C HIS A 144 -21.23 0.57 -29.50
N VAL A 145 -22.20 1.36 -29.04
CA VAL A 145 -23.50 1.54 -29.70
C VAL A 145 -23.31 2.18 -31.08
N GLU A 146 -22.48 3.21 -31.18
CA GLU A 146 -22.16 3.89 -32.45
C GLU A 146 -21.46 2.95 -33.44
N ALA A 147 -20.46 2.18 -32.99
CA ALA A 147 -19.80 1.18 -33.82
C ALA A 147 -20.76 0.09 -34.33
N ARG A 148 -21.75 -0.30 -33.51
CA ARG A 148 -22.79 -1.25 -33.89
C ARG A 148 -23.75 -0.67 -34.93
N ASN A 149 -24.12 0.60 -34.78
CA ASN A 149 -25.02 1.31 -35.69
C ASN A 149 -24.33 1.65 -37.03
N ALA A 150 -23.01 1.88 -37.02
CA ALA A 150 -22.21 2.14 -38.23
C ALA A 150 -21.93 0.88 -39.07
N ARG A 151 -22.38 -0.31 -38.64
CA ARG A 151 -22.21 -1.56 -39.41
C ARG A 151 -22.86 -1.40 -40.79
N PRO A 152 -22.15 -1.75 -41.88
CA PRO A 152 -22.75 -1.71 -43.21
C PRO A 152 -23.94 -2.67 -43.25
N LEU A 153 -25.11 -2.16 -43.69
CA LEU A 153 -26.28 -2.97 -43.95
C LEU A 153 -25.87 -4.07 -44.95
N ARG A 154 -25.92 -5.33 -44.53
CA ARG A 154 -25.85 -6.46 -45.47
C ARG A 154 -27.06 -6.31 -46.39
N LEU A 155 -26.85 -5.82 -47.61
CA LEU A 155 -27.83 -5.94 -48.66
C LEU A 155 -28.03 -7.44 -48.89
N VAL A 156 -29.08 -7.99 -48.30
CA VAL A 156 -29.59 -9.32 -48.63
C VAL A 156 -30.10 -9.18 -50.05
N SER A 157 -29.27 -9.57 -51.02
CA SER A 157 -29.71 -9.67 -52.41
C SER A 157 -30.81 -10.72 -52.46
N SER A 158 -32.07 -10.31 -52.45
CA SER A 158 -33.18 -11.17 -52.84
C SER A 158 -33.04 -11.44 -54.33
N ARG A 159 -32.19 -12.41 -54.70
CA ARG A 159 -32.39 -13.16 -55.94
C ARG A 159 -33.68 -13.95 -55.75
N ARG A 160 -34.81 -13.36 -56.13
CA ARG A 160 -35.96 -14.14 -56.57
C ARG A 160 -35.93 -14.16 -58.10
N ALA A 161 -36.01 -15.38 -58.59
CA ALA A 161 -36.00 -15.82 -59.97
C ALA A 161 -37.14 -15.24 -60.79
#